data_AF-A0A4R2KKC1-F1
#
_entry.id   AF-A0A4R2KKC1-F1
#
_cell.length_a   1.000
_cell.length_b   1.000
_cell.length_c   1.000
_cell.angle_alpha   90.00
_cell.angle_beta   90.00
_cell.angle_gamma   90.00
#
_symmetry.space_group_name_H-M   'P 1'
#
loop_
_entity.id
_entity.type
_entity.pdbx_description
1 polymer ?
#
loop_
_entity_poly.entity_id
_entity_poly.type
_entity_poly.pdbx_seq_one_letter_code
_entity_poly.pdbx_strand_id
1 'polypeptide(L)'
;MKIIRKKVLSVAVIIILILFIPLIINRISILINSKIIDDLSGEIYYTKRVDESLALYKSDANMKNEKLIYNNKGNGKLKSGESNDNIGDFGFFPEIGKIEFEAVYNGKWSILGIKEGETKPIYIRESKEVKVLDNYRVVEIDTDYIRCKNANLEIYEKQGSLYMKKNGQEKCIKRFIGMYSEKFTGYRPVGLSPDGKYLVYSNLGAFLGTIIHEKKQYIMDLKTGKSTEYISFSSDIQWVLQ
;
A
#
# COMPACT_ATOMS: atom_id res chain seq x y z
N MET A 1 24.00 -41.22 39.75
CA MET A 1 23.87 -41.19 38.28
C MET A 1 22.44 -40.93 37.73
N LYS A 2 21.39 -41.60 38.24
CA LYS A 2 19.99 -41.43 37.76
C LYS A 2 19.43 -40.00 37.88
N ILE A 3 19.76 -39.27 38.95
CA ILE A 3 19.26 -37.90 39.22
C ILE A 3 19.86 -36.88 38.23
N ILE A 4 21.15 -37.01 37.92
CA ILE A 4 21.86 -36.14 36.96
C ILE A 4 21.27 -36.33 35.56
N ARG A 5 21.00 -37.58 35.14
CA ARG A 5 20.32 -37.88 33.87
C ARG A 5 18.92 -37.26 33.78
N LYS A 6 18.12 -37.30 34.85
CA LYS A 6 16.80 -36.64 34.89
C LYS A 6 16.90 -35.12 34.73
N LYS A 7 17.83 -34.47 35.44
CA LYS A 7 18.04 -33.01 35.34
C LYS A 7 18.51 -32.58 33.94
N VAL A 8 19.42 -33.34 33.34
CA VAL A 8 19.90 -33.08 31.96
C VAL A 8 18.76 -33.25 30.94
N LEU A 9 17.91 -34.27 31.10
CA LEU A 9 16.75 -34.48 30.23
C LEU A 9 15.73 -33.34 30.35
N SER A 10 15.45 -32.86 31.58
CA SER A 10 14.54 -31.73 31.80
C SER A 10 15.06 -30.43 31.19
N VAL A 11 16.37 -30.16 31.30
CA VAL A 11 16.99 -28.97 30.68
C VAL A 11 16.94 -29.06 29.15
N ALA A 12 17.21 -30.22 28.57
CA ALA A 12 17.11 -30.42 27.12
C ALA A 12 15.69 -30.19 26.60
N VAL A 13 14.66 -30.67 27.31
CA VAL A 13 13.25 -30.43 26.94
C VAL A 13 12.89 -28.94 27.02
N ILE A 14 13.36 -28.21 28.03
CA ILE A 14 13.14 -26.76 28.15
C ILE A 14 13.82 -26.00 27.01
N ILE A 15 15.05 -26.36 26.64
CA ILE A 15 15.78 -25.75 25.52
C ILE A 15 15.03 -26.01 24.20
N ILE A 16 14.55 -27.24 23.98
CA ILE A 16 13.75 -27.58 22.81
C ILE A 16 12.46 -26.73 22.78
N LEU A 17 11.73 -26.61 23.90
CA LEU A 17 10.54 -25.75 24.00
C LEU A 17 10.87 -24.29 23.65
N ILE A 18 11.96 -23.73 24.18
CA ILE A 18 12.39 -22.35 23.90
C ILE A 18 12.72 -22.16 22.41
N LEU A 19 13.34 -23.16 21.76
CA LEU A 19 13.64 -23.11 20.33
C LEU A 19 12.40 -23.20 19.45
N PHE A 20 11.31 -23.80 19.92
CA PHE A 20 10.03 -23.90 19.18
C PHE A 20 9.09 -22.72 19.43
N ILE A 21 9.27 -21.93 20.50
CA ILE A 21 8.47 -20.72 20.77
C ILE A 21 8.46 -19.74 19.57
N PRO A 22 9.60 -19.40 18.93
CA PRO A 22 9.63 -18.52 17.77
C PRO A 22 8.82 -19.05 16.58
N LEU A 23 8.85 -20.36 16.33
CA LEU A 23 8.12 -21.01 15.23
C LEU A 23 6.61 -20.95 15.45
N ILE A 24 6.15 -21.15 16.69
CA ILE A 24 4.75 -21.05 17.07
C ILE A 24 4.27 -19.60 17.00
N ILE A 25 5.06 -18.65 17.50
CA ILE A 25 4.75 -17.21 17.42
C ILE A 25 4.63 -16.77 15.96
N ASN A 26 5.50 -17.24 15.06
CA ASN A 26 5.45 -16.91 13.65
C ASN A 26 4.22 -17.49 12.93
N ARG A 27 3.79 -18.71 13.29
CA ARG A 27 2.53 -19.27 12.75
C ARG A 27 1.29 -18.53 13.25
N ILE A 28 1.27 -18.18 14.53
CA ILE A 28 0.17 -17.43 15.14
C ILE A 28 0.11 -16.01 14.56
N SER A 29 1.26 -15.36 14.34
CA SER A 29 1.29 -14.04 13.69
C SER A 29 0.71 -14.10 12.29
N ILE A 30 1.09 -15.08 11.47
CA ILE A 30 0.52 -15.28 10.12
C ILE A 30 -1.01 -15.47 10.15
N LEU A 31 -1.52 -16.31 11.05
CA LEU A 31 -2.98 -16.56 11.21
C LEU A 31 -3.76 -15.35 11.74
N ILE A 32 -3.20 -14.60 12.68
CA ILE A 32 -3.84 -13.38 13.19
C ILE A 32 -3.81 -12.28 12.14
N ASN A 33 -2.73 -12.24 11.35
CA ASN A 33 -2.52 -11.26 10.30
C ASN A 33 -3.45 -11.51 9.10
N SER A 34 -3.81 -12.76 8.78
CA SER A 34 -4.82 -13.05 7.77
C SER A 34 -6.20 -12.54 8.18
N LYS A 35 -6.53 -12.59 9.48
CA LYS A 35 -7.81 -12.07 9.99
C LYS A 35 -7.97 -10.56 9.79
N ILE A 36 -6.89 -9.78 9.88
CA ILE A 36 -6.94 -8.34 9.61
C ILE A 36 -7.45 -8.08 8.20
N ILE A 37 -6.97 -8.85 7.21
CA ILE A 37 -7.38 -8.71 5.81
C ILE A 37 -8.81 -9.21 5.60
N ASP A 38 -9.18 -10.35 6.20
CA ASP A 38 -10.53 -10.91 6.07
C ASP A 38 -11.63 -9.99 6.61
N ASP A 39 -11.33 -9.18 7.63
CA ASP A 39 -12.26 -8.22 8.24
C ASP A 39 -12.42 -6.92 7.39
N LEU A 40 -11.64 -6.74 6.32
CA LEU A 40 -11.74 -5.56 5.46
C LEU A 40 -12.96 -5.64 4.54
N SER A 41 -13.66 -4.52 4.43
CA SER A 41 -14.86 -4.37 3.61
C SER A 41 -14.73 -3.25 2.60
N GLY A 42 -15.50 -3.36 1.52
CA GLY A 42 -15.51 -2.40 0.43
C GLY A 42 -14.59 -2.82 -0.70
N GLU A 43 -14.45 -1.93 -1.67
CA GLU A 43 -13.69 -2.16 -2.89
C GLU A 43 -12.51 -1.19 -2.95
N ILE A 44 -11.40 -1.65 -3.50
CA ILE A 44 -10.22 -0.85 -3.71
C ILE A 44 -9.79 -0.85 -5.18
N TYR A 45 -9.21 0.27 -5.59
CA TYR A 45 -8.43 0.40 -6.80
C TYR A 45 -6.98 0.65 -6.43
N TYR A 46 -6.05 0.01 -7.10
CA TYR A 46 -4.63 0.19 -6.80
C TYR A 46 -3.79 -0.08 -8.03
N THR A 47 -2.62 0.54 -8.06
CA THR A 47 -1.60 0.21 -9.05
C THR A 47 -0.73 -0.94 -8.57
N LYS A 48 -0.24 -1.75 -9.50
CA LYS A 48 0.69 -2.85 -9.23
C LYS A 48 1.63 -3.01 -10.41
N ARG A 49 2.92 -3.20 -10.14
CA ARG A 49 3.91 -3.46 -11.20
C ARG A 49 3.77 -4.89 -11.71
N VAL A 50 3.57 -5.04 -13.01
CA VAL A 50 3.54 -6.32 -13.74
C VAL A 50 4.41 -6.19 -14.97
N ASP A 51 5.41 -7.06 -15.09
CA ASP A 51 6.40 -7.04 -16.18
C ASP A 51 6.96 -5.64 -16.46
N GLU A 52 7.46 -4.99 -15.41
CA GLU A 52 8.05 -3.64 -15.46
C GLU A 52 7.08 -2.49 -15.78
N SER A 53 5.81 -2.76 -16.07
CA SER A 53 4.75 -1.75 -16.27
C SER A 53 3.86 -1.59 -15.05
N LEU A 54 3.49 -0.35 -14.70
CA LEU A 54 2.51 -0.07 -13.66
C LEU A 54 1.10 -0.20 -14.25
N ALA A 55 0.34 -1.18 -13.75
CA ALA A 55 -1.01 -1.48 -14.22
C ALA A 55 -2.05 -1.18 -13.12
N LEU A 56 -3.29 -0.88 -13.54
CA LEU A 56 -4.41 -0.58 -12.63
C LEU A 56 -5.23 -1.83 -12.37
N TYR A 57 -5.50 -2.10 -11.09
CA TYR A 57 -6.29 -3.22 -10.61
C TYR A 57 -7.48 -2.73 -9.78
N LYS A 58 -8.50 -3.58 -9.72
CA LYS A 58 -9.66 -3.50 -8.83
C LYS A 58 -9.71 -4.80 -8.02
N SER A 59 -10.04 -4.71 -6.74
CA SER A 59 -10.19 -5.88 -5.87
C SER A 59 -11.16 -5.56 -4.75
N ASP A 60 -11.75 -6.59 -4.13
CA ASP A 60 -12.32 -6.41 -2.80
C ASP A 60 -11.19 -6.01 -1.84
N ALA A 61 -11.50 -5.21 -0.82
CA ALA A 61 -10.52 -4.75 0.16
C ALA A 61 -9.87 -5.90 0.94
N ASN A 62 -10.53 -7.05 1.06
CA ASN A 62 -9.92 -8.25 1.63
C ASN A 62 -9.05 -9.03 0.64
N MET A 63 -8.70 -8.42 -0.50
CA MET A 63 -7.91 -8.97 -1.60
C MET A 63 -8.53 -10.18 -2.29
N LYS A 64 -9.85 -10.40 -2.12
CA LYS A 64 -10.60 -11.38 -2.91
C LYS A 64 -11.03 -10.71 -4.24
N ASN A 65 -11.17 -11.52 -5.28
CA ASN A 65 -11.66 -11.10 -6.60
C ASN A 65 -10.81 -10.02 -7.31
N GLU A 66 -9.47 -10.07 -7.17
CA GLU A 66 -8.55 -9.19 -7.91
C GLU A 66 -8.77 -9.29 -9.44
N LYS A 67 -8.90 -8.14 -10.09
CA LYS A 67 -9.12 -8.00 -11.54
C LYS A 67 -8.25 -6.90 -12.12
N LEU A 68 -7.55 -7.21 -13.20
CA LEU A 68 -6.84 -6.22 -14.01
C LEU A 68 -7.87 -5.31 -14.72
N ILE A 69 -7.75 -4.00 -14.50
CA ILE A 69 -8.56 -2.98 -15.18
C ILE A 69 -7.88 -2.49 -16.44
N TYR A 70 -6.59 -2.17 -16.33
CA TYR A 70 -5.85 -1.63 -17.47
C TYR A 70 -4.34 -1.85 -17.34
N ASN A 71 -3.69 -2.16 -18.46
CA ASN A 71 -2.24 -2.23 -18.59
C ASN A 71 -1.83 -1.63 -19.94
N ASN A 72 -0.84 -0.73 -19.93
CA ASN A 72 -0.32 -0.04 -21.09
C ASN A 72 0.88 -0.72 -21.75
N LYS A 73 1.30 -1.90 -21.27
CA LYS A 73 2.46 -2.63 -21.78
C LYS A 73 2.49 -2.69 -23.31
N GLY A 74 3.55 -2.15 -23.91
CA GLY A 74 3.78 -2.11 -25.36
C GLY A 74 3.03 -1.01 -26.12
N ASN A 75 2.12 -0.29 -25.47
CA ASN A 75 1.27 0.75 -26.07
C ASN A 75 1.60 2.17 -25.58
N GLY A 76 2.55 2.31 -24.66
CA GLY A 76 2.95 3.59 -24.05
C GLY A 76 3.83 4.50 -24.91
N LYS A 77 3.89 4.30 -26.23
CA LYS A 77 4.74 5.10 -27.12
C LYS A 77 4.08 6.43 -27.45
N LEU A 78 4.70 7.53 -27.02
CA LEU A 78 4.32 8.88 -27.40
C LEU A 78 4.72 9.20 -28.84
N LYS A 79 4.00 10.11 -29.49
CA LYS A 79 4.33 10.58 -30.85
C LYS A 79 5.72 11.24 -30.94
N SER A 80 6.25 11.75 -29.82
CA SER A 80 7.60 12.32 -29.71
C SER A 80 8.72 11.26 -29.76
N GLY A 81 8.38 9.97 -29.63
CA GLY A 81 9.35 8.86 -29.55
C GLY A 81 9.70 8.43 -28.13
N GLU A 82 9.29 9.20 -27.11
CA GLU A 82 9.35 8.80 -25.70
C GLU A 82 8.36 7.65 -25.42
N SER A 83 8.66 6.77 -24.46
CA SER A 83 7.78 5.67 -24.08
C SER A 83 7.52 5.64 -22.57
N ASN A 84 6.25 5.53 -22.18
CA ASN A 84 5.84 5.25 -20.82
C ASN A 84 4.64 4.29 -20.82
N ASP A 85 4.89 3.03 -20.48
CA ASP A 85 3.88 1.97 -20.39
C ASP A 85 3.15 1.96 -19.03
N ASN A 86 3.41 2.94 -18.16
CA ASN A 86 2.80 3.03 -16.83
C ASN A 86 1.47 3.77 -16.88
N ILE A 87 0.58 3.42 -15.96
CA ILE A 87 -0.44 4.35 -15.46
C ILE A 87 0.28 5.53 -14.80
N GLY A 88 -0.14 6.76 -15.12
CA GLY A 88 0.38 7.97 -14.49
C GLY A 88 -0.19 8.14 -13.08
N ASP A 89 -1.51 8.28 -13.02
CA ASP A 89 -2.28 8.59 -11.81
C ASP A 89 -3.73 8.10 -11.94
N PHE A 90 -4.48 7.92 -10.85
CA PHE A 90 -5.90 7.52 -10.92
C PHE A 90 -6.75 8.06 -9.77
N GLY A 91 -8.06 8.22 -10.01
CA GLY A 91 -9.02 8.73 -9.05
C GLY A 91 -10.40 8.10 -9.17
N PHE A 92 -11.03 7.80 -8.03
CA PHE A 92 -12.43 7.43 -7.93
C PHE A 92 -13.29 8.67 -7.70
N PHE A 93 -14.29 8.85 -8.56
CA PHE A 93 -15.24 9.94 -8.51
C PHE A 93 -16.60 9.39 -8.05
N PRO A 94 -16.92 9.47 -6.74
CA PRO A 94 -18.12 8.84 -6.18
C PRO A 94 -19.41 9.40 -6.77
N GLU A 95 -19.45 10.72 -7.02
CA GLU A 95 -20.59 11.44 -7.60
C GLU A 95 -21.09 10.83 -8.93
N ILE A 96 -20.20 10.17 -9.66
CA ILE A 96 -20.48 9.59 -10.97
C ILE A 96 -20.13 8.09 -11.06
N GLY A 97 -19.79 7.45 -9.93
CA GLY A 97 -19.48 6.02 -9.84
C GLY A 97 -18.41 5.55 -10.83
N LYS A 98 -17.34 6.35 -11.00
CA LYS A 98 -16.38 6.16 -12.09
C LYS A 98 -14.95 6.31 -11.61
N ILE A 99 -14.06 5.47 -12.11
CA ILE A 99 -12.62 5.70 -12.04
C ILE A 99 -12.19 6.46 -13.28
N GLU A 100 -11.45 7.55 -13.09
CA GLU A 100 -10.62 8.14 -14.14
C GLU A 100 -9.16 7.83 -13.85
N PHE A 101 -8.39 7.54 -14.88
CA PHE A 101 -6.97 7.26 -14.74
C PHE A 101 -6.22 7.79 -15.96
N GLU A 102 -4.96 8.12 -15.74
CA GLU A 102 -4.10 8.64 -16.77
C GLU A 102 -3.27 7.51 -17.41
N ALA A 103 -3.33 7.48 -18.74
CA ALA A 103 -2.60 6.52 -19.55
C ALA A 103 -2.27 7.14 -20.92
N VAL A 104 -1.18 6.67 -21.54
CA VAL A 104 -0.95 6.92 -22.96
C VAL A 104 -2.04 6.24 -23.79
N TYR A 105 -2.73 7.00 -24.62
CA TYR A 105 -3.74 6.53 -25.57
C TYR A 105 -3.51 7.20 -26.92
N ASN A 106 -3.38 6.39 -27.99
CA ASN A 106 -3.07 6.88 -29.34
C ASN A 106 -1.86 7.85 -29.41
N GLY A 107 -0.82 7.53 -28.62
CA GLY A 107 0.43 8.27 -28.56
C GLY A 107 0.39 9.61 -27.84
N LYS A 108 -0.66 9.84 -27.03
CA LYS A 108 -0.81 11.01 -26.18
C LYS A 108 -1.20 10.62 -24.77
N TRP A 109 -0.67 11.31 -23.77
CA TRP A 109 -1.19 11.24 -22.41
C TRP A 109 -2.66 11.67 -22.37
N SER A 110 -3.51 10.79 -21.86
CA SER A 110 -4.95 10.94 -21.88
C SER A 110 -5.55 10.50 -20.56
N ILE A 111 -6.69 11.11 -20.22
CA ILE A 111 -7.57 10.63 -19.17
C ILE A 111 -8.53 9.62 -19.80
N LEU A 112 -8.44 8.39 -19.33
CA LEU A 112 -9.38 7.32 -19.60
C LEU A 112 -10.28 7.14 -18.38
N GLY A 113 -11.42 6.50 -18.54
CA GLY A 113 -12.19 6.10 -17.38
C GLY A 113 -13.10 4.92 -17.61
N ILE A 114 -13.54 4.34 -16.50
CA ILE A 114 -14.32 3.11 -16.47
C ILE A 114 -15.37 3.24 -15.37
N LYS A 115 -16.62 2.96 -15.71
CA LYS A 115 -17.69 2.91 -14.71
C LYS A 115 -17.72 1.57 -14.02
N GLU A 116 -18.40 1.52 -12.88
CA GLU A 116 -18.68 0.27 -12.21
C GLU A 116 -19.40 -0.73 -13.15
N GLY A 117 -18.97 -2.00 -13.12
CA GLY A 117 -19.50 -3.07 -13.98
C GLY A 117 -18.93 -3.10 -15.40
N GLU A 118 -18.28 -2.04 -15.87
CA GLU A 118 -17.66 -2.03 -17.20
C GLU A 118 -16.34 -2.83 -17.22
N THR A 119 -15.96 -3.28 -18.41
CA THR A 119 -14.73 -4.08 -18.62
C THR A 119 -13.70 -3.39 -19.49
N LYS A 120 -14.06 -2.26 -20.12
CA LYS A 120 -13.20 -1.52 -21.04
C LYS A 120 -13.23 -0.04 -20.70
N PRO A 121 -12.07 0.59 -20.50
CA PRO A 121 -11.99 2.03 -20.35
C PRO A 121 -12.38 2.76 -21.63
N ILE A 122 -12.97 3.94 -21.47
CA ILE A 122 -13.30 4.87 -22.54
C ILE A 122 -12.40 6.10 -22.47
N TYR A 123 -12.07 6.67 -23.63
CA TYR A 123 -11.38 7.96 -23.71
C TYR A 123 -12.29 9.09 -23.23
N ILE A 124 -11.75 9.97 -22.38
CA ILE A 124 -12.48 11.14 -21.87
C ILE A 124 -11.91 12.42 -22.47
N ARG A 125 -10.60 12.64 -22.30
CA ARG A 125 -9.91 13.86 -22.70
C ARG A 125 -8.40 13.65 -22.77
N GLU A 126 -7.70 14.55 -23.44
CA GLU A 126 -6.24 14.66 -23.34
C GLU A 126 -5.85 15.16 -21.94
N SER A 127 -4.73 14.67 -21.42
CA SER A 127 -4.27 15.01 -20.09
C SER A 127 -3.61 16.40 -20.05
N LYS A 128 -3.77 17.16 -18.96
CA LYS A 128 -3.18 18.50 -18.82
C LYS A 128 -1.77 18.40 -18.23
N GLU A 129 -0.78 18.96 -18.91
CA GLU A 129 0.60 18.97 -18.42
C GLU A 129 0.81 19.93 -17.25
N VAL A 130 1.29 19.45 -16.10
CA VAL A 130 1.83 20.29 -15.02
C VAL A 130 3.34 20.09 -14.97
N LYS A 131 4.10 21.05 -15.51
CA LYS A 131 5.56 21.01 -15.44
C LYS A 131 6.01 21.46 -14.05
N VAL A 132 6.67 20.59 -13.30
CA VAL A 132 7.30 20.94 -12.02
C VAL A 132 8.81 20.90 -12.24
N LEU A 133 9.41 22.08 -12.48
CA LEU A 133 10.77 22.25 -13.02
C LEU A 133 10.88 21.67 -14.45
N ASP A 134 11.74 22.25 -15.29
CA ASP A 134 11.85 21.91 -16.74
C ASP A 134 12.13 20.43 -17.06
N ASN A 135 12.33 19.60 -16.03
CA ASN A 135 12.73 18.19 -16.14
C ASN A 135 11.71 17.19 -15.58
N TYR A 136 10.59 17.63 -14.98
CA TYR A 136 9.54 16.72 -14.53
C TYR A 136 8.16 17.17 -15.04
N ARG A 137 7.56 16.31 -15.88
CA ARG A 137 6.15 16.40 -16.23
C ARG A 137 5.39 15.63 -15.15
N VAL A 138 4.68 16.36 -14.29
CA VAL A 138 3.64 15.78 -13.45
C VAL A 138 2.35 15.96 -14.23
N VAL A 139 1.57 14.91 -14.33
CA VAL A 139 0.19 15.05 -14.76
C VAL A 139 -0.63 14.40 -13.67
N GLU A 140 -1.50 15.19 -13.07
CA GLU A 140 -2.19 14.81 -11.86
C GLU A 140 -3.69 14.86 -12.14
N ILE A 141 -4.37 13.77 -11.82
CA ILE A 141 -5.79 13.83 -11.61
C ILE A 141 -5.92 14.43 -10.20
N ASP A 142 -6.59 15.57 -10.07
CA ASP A 142 -6.81 16.18 -8.75
C ASP A 142 -7.77 15.29 -7.95
N THR A 143 -7.20 14.37 -7.17
CA THR A 143 -7.94 13.37 -6.40
C THR A 143 -7.34 13.25 -5.01
N ASP A 144 -8.21 13.35 -4.01
CA ASP A 144 -7.88 12.92 -2.66
C ASP A 144 -7.84 11.40 -2.59
N TYR A 145 -6.64 10.82 -2.75
CA TYR A 145 -6.33 9.45 -2.35
C TYR A 145 -6.75 9.20 -0.89
N ILE A 146 -6.77 7.92 -0.45
CA ILE A 146 -7.20 7.57 0.91
C ILE A 146 -6.57 8.51 1.95
N ARG A 147 -7.43 9.26 2.66
CA ARG A 147 -6.94 10.35 3.50
C ARG A 147 -6.33 9.80 4.77
N CYS A 148 -5.21 10.39 5.19
CA CYS A 148 -4.62 10.13 6.50
C CYS A 148 -5.33 10.89 7.63
N LYS A 149 -6.43 11.61 7.33
CA LYS A 149 -7.14 12.46 8.28
C LYS A 149 -8.64 12.43 8.04
N ASN A 150 -9.40 12.40 9.13
CA ASN A 150 -10.83 12.70 9.17
C ASN A 150 -11.12 13.67 10.33
N ALA A 151 -12.40 13.93 10.61
CA ALA A 151 -12.82 14.90 11.62
C ALA A 151 -12.19 14.68 13.01
N ASN A 152 -11.91 13.44 13.41
CA ASN A 152 -11.50 13.09 14.77
C ASN A 152 -10.13 12.38 14.86
N LEU A 153 -9.53 12.06 13.72
CA LEU A 153 -8.34 11.22 13.63
C LEU A 153 -7.39 11.78 12.56
N GLU A 154 -6.12 11.89 12.90
CA GLU A 154 -5.04 12.27 11.99
C GLU A 154 -3.86 11.32 12.19
N ILE A 155 -3.35 10.76 11.09
CA ILE A 155 -2.15 9.92 11.07
C ILE A 155 -1.06 10.68 10.30
N TYR A 156 0.14 10.73 10.85
CA TYR A 156 1.28 11.37 10.22
C TYR A 156 2.59 10.67 10.56
N GLU A 157 3.61 10.98 9.77
CA GLU A 157 4.99 10.55 10.00
C GLU A 157 5.73 11.61 10.81
N LYS A 158 6.60 11.15 11.73
CA LYS A 158 7.56 11.98 12.45
C LYS A 158 8.81 11.15 12.76
N GLN A 159 9.93 11.53 12.15
CA GLN A 159 11.23 10.84 12.26
C GLN A 159 11.14 9.34 11.90
N GLY A 160 10.51 9.03 10.78
CA GLY A 160 10.29 7.69 10.25
C GLY A 160 9.24 6.88 11.03
N SER A 161 8.74 7.38 12.15
CA SER A 161 7.73 6.71 12.98
C SER A 161 6.33 7.20 12.64
N LEU A 162 5.33 6.34 12.86
CA LEU A 162 3.91 6.69 12.68
C LEU A 162 3.30 7.16 14.00
N TYR A 163 2.62 8.30 13.92
CA TYR A 163 1.88 8.91 15.01
C TYR A 163 0.41 9.03 14.66
N MET A 164 -0.41 8.92 15.69
CA MET A 164 -1.85 9.11 15.64
C MET A 164 -2.23 10.23 16.59
N LYS A 165 -2.96 11.23 16.07
CA LYS A 165 -3.58 12.27 16.86
C LYS A 165 -5.09 12.08 16.84
N LYS A 166 -5.67 11.88 18.03
CA LYS A 166 -7.11 11.68 18.22
C LYS A 166 -7.58 12.54 19.38
N ASN A 167 -8.59 13.38 19.15
CA ASN A 167 -9.12 14.32 20.15
C ASN A 167 -8.02 15.18 20.82
N GLY A 168 -7.05 15.64 20.04
CA GLY A 168 -5.92 16.45 20.52
C GLY A 168 -4.79 15.67 21.19
N GLN A 169 -4.96 14.39 21.49
CA GLN A 169 -3.92 13.55 22.08
C GLN A 169 -3.08 12.86 21.00
N GLU A 170 -1.76 13.02 21.08
CA GLU A 170 -0.78 12.35 20.22
C GLU A 170 -0.31 11.02 20.85
N LYS A 171 -0.24 9.97 20.02
CA LYS A 171 0.31 8.67 20.40
C LYS A 171 1.18 8.12 19.26
N CYS A 172 2.41 7.70 19.57
CA CYS A 172 3.21 6.90 18.64
C CYS A 172 2.57 5.51 18.50
N ILE A 173 2.13 5.16 17.29
CA ILE A 173 1.48 3.88 16.99
C ILE A 173 2.43 2.87 16.34
N LYS A 174 3.51 3.35 15.70
CA LYS A 174 4.57 2.49 15.18
C LYS A 174 5.90 3.21 15.25
N ARG A 175 6.82 2.71 16.08
CA ARG A 175 8.16 3.27 16.22
C ARG A 175 9.07 2.71 15.14
N PHE A 176 9.78 3.59 14.44
CA PHE A 176 10.89 3.21 13.58
C PHE A 176 12.17 3.03 14.41
N ILE A 177 12.93 1.99 14.09
CA ILE A 177 14.18 1.67 14.75
C ILE A 177 15.21 1.48 13.64
N GLY A 178 16.14 2.42 13.52
CA GLY A 178 17.17 2.40 12.49
C GLY A 178 17.71 3.80 12.20
N MET A 179 18.62 3.88 11.24
CA MET A 179 19.12 5.15 10.72
C MET A 179 18.02 5.82 9.89
N TYR A 180 17.54 6.96 10.36
CA TYR A 180 16.49 7.70 9.67
C TYR A 180 17.05 8.57 8.55
N SER A 181 16.43 8.47 7.39
CA SER A 181 16.59 9.36 6.26
C SER A 181 15.21 9.61 5.67
N GLU A 182 14.79 10.88 5.69
CA GLU A 182 13.45 11.29 5.24
C GLU A 182 13.08 10.74 3.85
N LYS A 183 14.06 10.63 2.94
CA LYS A 183 13.80 10.15 1.58
C LYS A 183 13.81 8.63 1.43
N PHE A 184 14.45 7.90 2.34
CA PHE A 184 14.84 6.51 2.09
C PHE A 184 14.46 5.51 3.17
N THR A 185 14.19 5.96 4.41
CA THR A 185 13.88 5.05 5.51
C THR A 185 12.72 5.53 6.35
N GLY A 186 12.05 4.58 7.01
CA GLY A 186 10.93 4.84 7.90
C GLY A 186 9.60 4.32 7.35
N TYR A 187 8.54 4.65 8.06
CA TYR A 187 7.18 4.35 7.69
C TYR A 187 6.50 5.61 7.14
N ARG A 188 5.74 5.46 6.06
CA ARG A 188 4.91 6.54 5.50
C ARG A 188 3.45 6.15 5.57
N PRO A 189 2.57 6.93 6.23
CA PRO A 189 1.14 6.65 6.17
C PRO A 189 0.67 6.85 4.73
N VAL A 190 -0.18 5.95 4.25
CA VAL A 190 -0.79 6.04 2.92
C VAL A 190 -2.21 6.55 3.08
N GLY A 191 -3.00 5.95 3.98
CA GLY A 191 -4.33 6.44 4.32
C GLY A 191 -5.13 5.51 5.22
N LEU A 192 -6.31 5.98 5.63
CA LEU A 192 -7.23 5.24 6.49
C LEU A 192 -8.27 4.48 5.66
N SER A 193 -8.74 3.35 6.19
CA SER A 193 -10.01 2.75 5.74
C SER A 193 -11.16 3.74 5.94
N PRO A 194 -12.27 3.63 5.17
CA PRO A 194 -13.40 4.56 5.27
C PRO A 194 -13.99 4.64 6.70
N ASP A 195 -14.00 3.52 7.42
CA ASP A 195 -14.47 3.45 8.80
C ASP A 195 -13.44 3.91 9.85
N GLY A 196 -12.24 4.30 9.41
CA GLY A 196 -11.14 4.79 10.25
C GLY A 196 -10.56 3.75 11.20
N LYS A 197 -10.86 2.44 11.03
CA LYS A 197 -10.35 1.38 11.90
C LYS A 197 -8.98 0.86 11.47
N TYR A 198 -8.66 0.96 10.19
CA TYR A 198 -7.44 0.43 9.61
C TYR A 198 -6.60 1.53 8.98
N LEU A 199 -5.28 1.38 9.06
CA LEU A 199 -4.29 2.25 8.45
C LEU A 199 -3.49 1.48 7.42
N VAL A 200 -3.51 1.94 6.17
CA VAL A 200 -2.53 1.53 5.16
C VAL A 200 -1.29 2.40 5.32
N TYR A 201 -0.13 1.77 5.40
CA TYR A 201 1.16 2.48 5.47
C TYR A 201 2.21 1.74 4.67
N SER A 202 3.21 2.46 4.17
CA SER A 202 4.35 1.87 3.48
C SER A 202 5.58 1.81 4.40
N ASN A 203 6.43 0.81 4.18
CA ASN A 203 7.76 0.73 4.76
C ASN A 203 8.78 1.08 3.68
N LEU A 204 9.56 2.13 3.91
CA LEU A 204 10.70 2.51 3.09
C LEU A 204 11.93 1.79 3.65
N GLY A 205 12.37 0.76 2.95
CA GLY A 205 13.50 -0.05 3.38
C GLY A 205 14.81 0.43 2.75
N ALA A 206 15.69 1.00 3.57
CA ALA A 206 17.12 0.94 3.31
C ALA A 206 17.82 0.54 4.61
N PHE A 207 18.55 -0.57 4.56
CA PHE A 207 19.48 -0.97 5.61
C PHE A 207 20.90 -0.87 5.04
N LEU A 208 21.75 -0.07 5.68
CA LEU A 208 23.22 -0.04 5.56
C LEU A 208 23.81 -0.56 4.23
N GLY A 209 23.78 0.28 3.19
CA GLY A 209 24.78 0.25 2.12
C GLY A 209 24.56 -0.69 0.93
N THR A 210 23.52 -1.53 0.87
CA THR A 210 23.21 -2.29 -0.38
C THR A 210 21.72 -2.65 -0.53
N ILE A 211 21.25 -2.48 -1.78
CA ILE A 211 20.00 -2.95 -2.42
C ILE A 211 18.68 -2.44 -1.81
N ILE A 212 18.01 -1.64 -2.65
CA ILE A 212 16.64 -1.12 -2.57
C ILE A 212 15.72 -2.21 -2.03
N HIS A 213 15.30 -2.11 -0.76
CA HIS A 213 14.20 -2.95 -0.31
C HIS A 213 12.92 -2.37 -0.91
N GLU A 214 12.17 -3.25 -1.56
CA GLU A 214 10.95 -2.96 -2.28
C GLU A 214 9.95 -2.25 -1.36
N LYS A 215 9.34 -1.14 -1.83
CA LYS A 215 8.26 -0.45 -1.10
C LYS A 215 7.14 -1.45 -0.88
N LYS A 216 6.97 -1.89 0.38
CA LYS A 216 5.89 -2.78 0.79
C LYS A 216 4.80 -1.96 1.47
N GLN A 217 3.55 -2.19 1.08
CA GLN A 217 2.40 -1.64 1.79
C GLN A 217 1.88 -2.66 2.81
N TYR A 218 1.56 -2.16 3.98
CA TYR A 218 1.03 -2.90 5.11
C TYR A 218 -0.30 -2.29 5.50
N ILE A 219 -1.15 -3.10 6.10
CA ILE A 219 -2.36 -2.63 6.77
C ILE A 219 -2.27 -2.94 8.27
N MET A 220 -2.66 -1.96 9.09
CA MET A 220 -2.65 -2.02 10.54
C MET A 220 -4.06 -1.85 11.09
N ASP A 221 -4.47 -2.73 11.99
CA ASP A 221 -5.62 -2.51 12.86
C ASP A 221 -5.22 -1.50 13.96
N LEU A 222 -5.82 -0.32 13.96
CA LEU A 222 -5.47 0.76 14.89
C LEU A 222 -5.87 0.47 16.33
N LYS A 223 -6.82 -0.44 16.57
CA LYS A 223 -7.23 -0.85 17.91
C LYS A 223 -6.16 -1.74 18.55
N THR A 224 -5.62 -2.69 17.80
CA THR A 224 -4.68 -3.69 18.32
C THR A 224 -3.21 -3.34 18.06
N GLY A 225 -2.93 -2.46 17.10
CA GLY A 225 -1.58 -2.12 16.63
C GLY A 225 -0.92 -3.23 15.81
N LYS A 226 -1.64 -4.31 15.52
CA LYS A 226 -1.12 -5.42 14.69
C LYS A 226 -1.16 -5.02 13.22
N SER A 227 -0.17 -5.48 12.46
CA SER A 227 -0.02 -5.15 11.04
C SER A 227 0.38 -6.36 10.22
N THR A 228 -0.09 -6.41 8.97
CA THR A 228 0.27 -7.43 7.98
C THR A 228 0.63 -6.78 6.65
N GLU A 229 1.42 -7.47 5.83
CA GLU A 229 1.61 -7.07 4.43
C GLU A 229 0.27 -7.12 3.72
N TYR A 230 -0.02 -6.11 2.90
CA TYR A 230 -1.34 -5.92 2.27
C TYR A 230 -1.24 -6.01 0.75
N ILE A 231 -0.53 -5.06 0.13
CA ILE A 231 -0.29 -5.03 -1.32
C ILE A 231 1.20 -4.82 -1.56
N SER A 232 1.84 -5.82 -2.17
CA SER A 232 3.23 -5.73 -2.58
C SER A 232 3.33 -4.86 -3.86
N PHE A 233 4.30 -3.95 -3.92
CA PHE A 233 4.63 -3.15 -5.11
C PHE A 233 3.52 -2.23 -5.65
N SER A 234 2.60 -1.81 -4.78
CA SER A 234 1.65 -0.75 -5.14
C SER A 234 2.27 0.63 -4.94
N SER A 235 2.15 1.48 -5.96
CA SER A 235 2.50 2.90 -5.80
C SER A 235 1.40 3.60 -5.02
N ASP A 236 0.14 3.40 -5.44
CA ASP A 236 -1.04 4.14 -5.00
C ASP A 236 -2.26 3.22 -4.85
N ILE A 237 -3.17 3.60 -3.95
CA ILE A 237 -4.38 2.87 -3.59
C ILE A 237 -5.51 3.86 -3.29
N GLN A 238 -6.72 3.53 -3.74
CA GLN A 238 -7.96 4.21 -3.39
C GLN A 238 -9.00 3.24 -2.90
N TRP A 239 -9.81 3.70 -1.96
CA TRP A 239 -11.02 3.01 -1.51
C TRP A 239 -12.23 3.62 -2.21
N VAL A 240 -13.15 2.77 -2.64
CA VAL A 240 -14.47 3.21 -3.06
C VAL A 240 -15.24 3.64 -1.81
N LEU A 241 -15.43 4.94 -1.66
CA LEU A 241 -16.27 5.51 -0.60
C LEU A 241 -17.73 5.39 -1.03
N GLN A 242 -18.53 4.68 -0.23
CA GLN A 242 -19.99 4.61 -0.37
C GLN A 242 -20.66 5.79 0.31
#